data_AF-A0A7M3ZZY4-F1
#
_entry.id   AF-A0A7M3ZZY4-F1
#
_cell.length_a   1.000
_cell.length_b   1.000
_cell.length_c   1.000
_cell.angle_alpha   90.00
_cell.angle_beta   90.00
_cell.angle_gamma   90.00
#
_symmetry.space_group_name_H-M   'P 1'
#
loop_
_entity.id
_entity.type
_entity.pdbx_description
1 polymer ?
#
loop_
_entity_poly.entity_id
_entity_poly.type
_entity_poly.pdbx_seq_one_letter_code
_entity_poly.pdbx_strand_id
1 'polypeptide(L)' 'MKRWVTLVGYLEGLSFLVLMFYAMPLKYIAGEPEMVTLFGSLHGGLFVAFIGLLLLGVGKHWNRTAL' A
#
# COMPACT_ATOMS: atom_id res chain seq x y z
N MET A 1 -3.49 -3.29 -17.93
CA MET A 1 -4.04 -2.88 -16.61
C MET A 1 -3.78 -3.91 -15.52
N LYS A 2 -4.08 -5.21 -15.72
CA LYS A 2 -3.82 -6.27 -14.72
C LYS A 2 -2.41 -6.23 -14.10
N ARG A 3 -1.36 -6.24 -14.93
CA ARG A 3 0.06 -6.16 -14.47
C ARG A 3 0.35 -4.96 -13.56
N TRP A 4 -0.29 -3.81 -13.81
CA TRP A 4 -0.12 -2.62 -12.98
C TRP A 4 -0.85 -2.75 -11.64
N VAL A 5 -2.07 -3.29 -11.64
CA VAL A 5 -2.82 -3.60 -10.41
C VAL A 5 -2.05 -4.60 -9.54
N THR A 6 -1.52 -5.68 -10.14
CA THR A 6 -0.73 -6.68 -9.42
C THR A 6 0.55 -6.07 -8.84
N LEU A 7 1.28 -5.27 -9.63
CA LEU A 7 2.51 -4.60 -9.17
C LEU A 7 2.23 -3.65 -8.01
N VAL A 8 1.25 -2.75 -8.16
CA VAL A 8 0.89 -1.77 -7.13
C VAL A 8 0.31 -2.47 -5.90
N GLY A 9 -0.45 -3.56 -6.06
CA GLY A 9 -0.92 -4.38 -4.95
C GLY A 9 0.21 -5.03 -4.16
N TYR A 10 1.25 -5.56 -4.82
CA TYR A 10 2.43 -6.06 -4.12
C TYR A 10 3.20 -4.94 -3.39
N LEU A 11 3.33 -3.76 -4.02
CA LEU A 11 3.98 -2.61 -3.39
C LEU A 11 3.19 -2.07 -2.20
N GLU A 12 1.86 -2.04 -2.29
CA GLU A 12 0.96 -1.63 -1.21
C GLU A 12 1.08 -2.59 -0.03
N GLY A 13 0.95 -3.90 -0.26
CA GLY A 13 1.14 -4.91 0.78
C GLY A 13 2.54 -4.88 1.41
N LEU A 14 3.60 -4.70 0.60
CA LEU A 14 4.96 -4.55 1.12
C LEU A 14 5.12 -3.26 1.95
N SER A 15 4.57 -2.14 1.49
CA SER A 15 4.62 -0.86 2.22
C SER A 15 3.88 -0.95 3.56
N PHE A 16 2.79 -1.71 3.63
CA PHE A 16 2.08 -2.00 4.87
C PHE A 16 2.95 -2.82 5.84
N LEU A 17 3.63 -3.86 5.34
CA LEU A 17 4.55 -4.65 6.17
C LEU A 17 5.69 -3.79 6.71
N VAL A 18 6.27 -2.90 5.90
CA VAL A 18 7.31 -1.97 6.35
C VAL A 18 6.75 -1.00 7.40
N LEU A 19 5.56 -0.44 7.18
CA LEU A 19 4.92 0.45 8.17
C LEU A 19 4.70 -0.28 9.51
N MET A 20 4.20 -1.52 9.48
CA MET A 20 3.88 -2.30 10.67
C MET A 20 5.11 -2.86 11.40
N PHE A 21 6.07 -3.41 10.67
CA PHE A 21 7.21 -4.12 11.27
C PHE A 21 8.47 -3.26 11.42
N TYR A 22 8.53 -2.09 10.79
CA TYR A 22 9.68 -1.18 10.93
C TYR A 22 9.28 0.14 11.61
N ALA A 23 8.36 0.90 11.02
CA ALA A 23 8.07 2.25 11.51
C ALA A 23 7.36 2.24 12.88
N MET A 24 6.41 1.34 13.08
CA MET A 24 5.68 1.25 14.35
C MET A 24 6.55 0.79 15.54
N PRO A 25 7.39 -0.26 15.42
CA PRO A 25 8.35 -0.60 16.46
C PRO A 25 9.30 0.55 16.78
N LEU A 26 9.78 1.28 15.77
CA LEU A 26 10.67 2.43 16.01
C LEU A 26 9.98 3.52 16.83
N LYS A 27 8.70 3.82 16.54
CA LYS A 27 7.91 4.77 17.34
C LYS A 27 7.82 4.37 18.81
N TYR A 28 7.57 3.09 19.11
CA TYR A 28 7.35 2.65 20.50
C TYR A 28 8.62 2.30 21.26
N ILE A 29 9.66 1.80 20.58
CA ILE A 29 10.91 1.35 21.20
C ILE A 29 11.93 2.49 21.25
N ALA A 30 12.12 3.20 20.13
CA ALA A 30 13.10 4.28 20.01
C ALA A 30 12.50 5.66 20.28
N GLY A 31 11.17 5.78 20.37
CA GLY A 31 10.50 7.06 20.62
C GLY A 31 10.51 8.00 19.41
N GLU A 32 10.79 7.49 18.21
CA GLU A 32 10.95 8.27 16.97
C GLU A 32 9.69 8.16 16.08
N PRO A 33 8.70 9.07 16.22
CA PRO A 33 7.45 9.00 15.46
C PRO A 33 7.58 9.44 14.00
N GLU A 34 8.68 10.11 13.61
CA GLU A 34 8.85 10.67 12.27
C GLU A 34 8.80 9.60 11.16
N MET A 35 9.34 8.41 11.43
CA MET A 35 9.30 7.30 10.49
C MET A 35 7.86 6.83 10.21
N VAL A 36 6.97 6.90 11.21
CA VAL A 36 5.55 6.57 10.99
C VAL A 36 4.90 7.59 10.07
N THR A 37 5.23 8.87 10.19
CA THR A 37 4.71 9.91 9.28
C THR A 37 5.20 9.69 7.85
N LEU A 38 6.49 9.39 7.65
CA LEU A 38 7.07 9.14 6.33
C LEU A 38 6.49 7.88 5.68
N PHE A 39 6.63 6.72 6.33
CA PHE A 39 6.14 5.45 5.79
C PHE A 39 4.61 5.41 5.71
N GLY A 40 3.92 6.05 6.64
CA GLY A 40 2.46 6.19 6.62
C GLY A 40 1.98 7.01 5.43
N SER A 41 2.65 8.11 5.10
CA SER A 41 2.32 8.92 3.91
C SER A 41 2.59 8.16 2.61
N LEU A 42 3.71 7.43 2.53
CA LEU A 42 4.03 6.58 1.37
C LEU A 42 2.99 5.46 1.19
N HIS A 43 2.64 4.75 2.26
CA HIS A 43 1.62 3.71 2.25
C HIS A 43 0.24 4.27 1.86
N GLY A 44 -0.17 5.40 2.46
CA GLY A 44 -1.43 6.07 2.13
C GLY A 44 -1.52 6.48 0.66
N GLY A 45 -0.43 7.01 0.09
CA GLY A 45 -0.35 7.32 -1.34
C GLY A 45 -0.47 6.09 -2.23
N LEU A 46 0.24 5.00 -1.89
CA LEU A 46 0.13 3.72 -2.59
C LEU A 46 -1.29 3.13 -2.50
N PHE A 47 -1.94 3.23 -1.35
CA PHE A 47 -3.31 2.78 -1.15
C PHE A 47 -4.30 3.52 -2.05
N VAL A 48 -4.22 4.86 -2.10
CA VAL A 48 -5.08 5.66 -3.00
C VAL A 48 -4.82 5.32 -4.47
N ALA A 49 -3.55 5.16 -4.87
CA ALA A 49 -3.19 4.75 -6.22
C ALA A 49 -3.73 3.34 -6.56
N PHE A 50 -3.66 2.39 -5.62
CA PHE A 50 -4.20 1.05 -5.76
C PHE A 50 -5.71 1.07 -5.98
N ILE A 51 -6.46 1.79 -5.14
CA ILE A 51 -7.91 1.95 -5.29
C ILE A 51 -8.25 2.62 -6.62
N GLY A 52 -7.54 3.68 -7.02
CA GLY A 52 -7.74 4.34 -8.31
C GLY A 52 -7.55 3.38 -9.49
N LEU A 53 -6.51 2.55 -9.46
CA LEU A 53 -6.26 1.52 -10.47
C LEU A 53 -7.34 0.43 -10.49
N LEU A 54 -7.88 0.04 -9.34
CA LEU A 54 -8.99 -0.90 -9.28
C LEU A 54 -10.26 -0.32 -9.89
N LEU A 55 -10.62 0.92 -9.54
CA LEU A 55 -11.82 1.58 -10.06
C LEU A 55 -11.76 1.79 -11.58
N LEU A 56 -10.61 2.23 -12.10
CA LEU A 56 -10.40 2.46 -13.54
C LEU A 56 -10.18 1.15 -14.32
N GLY A 57 -9.54 0.16 -13.69
CA GLY A 57 -8.99 -1.02 -14.35
C GLY A 57 -9.84 -2.27 -14.28
N VAL A 58 -10.53 -2.48 -13.15
CA VAL A 58 -11.33 -3.68 -12.85
C VAL A 58 -12.83 -3.43 -13.05
N GLY A 59 -13.26 -2.17 -13.02
CA GLY A 59 -14.66 -1.73 -13.06
C GLY A 59 -15.51 -2.15 -14.27
N LYS A 60 -14.96 -2.80 -15.30
CA LYS A 60 -15.78 -3.41 -16.38
C LYS A 60 -16.12 -4.88 -16.16
N HIS A 61 -15.32 -5.64 -15.40
CA HIS A 61 -15.58 -7.07 -15.14
C HIS A 61 -14.90 -7.47 -13.81
N TRP A 62 -15.65 -7.44 -12.71
CA TRP A 62 -15.22 -8.05 -11.44
C TRP A 62 -15.28 -9.58 -11.58
N ASN A 63 -14.18 -10.19 -12.06
CA ASN A 63 -14.03 -11.64 -12.11
C ASN A 63 -12.94 -12.09 -11.12
N ARG A 64 -12.95 -13.38 -10.73
CA ARG A 64 -11.93 -13.96 -9.82
C ARG A 64 -10.49 -13.88 -10.37
N THR A 65 -10.34 -13.44 -11.62
CA THR A 65 -9.10 -13.28 -12.38
C THR A 65 -8.67 -11.81 -12.50
N ALA A 66 -9.29 -10.91 -11.73
CA ALA A 66 -8.85 -9.53 -11.57
C ALA A 66 -7.57 -9.41 -10.70
N LEU A 67 -7.07 -10.53 -10.19
CA LEU A 67 -5.71 -10.73 -9.71
C LEU A 67 -4.85 -11.37 -10.82
#